data_AF-A0A3D6DH31-F1
#
_entry.id   AF-A0A3D6DH31-F1
#
_cell.length_a   1.000
_cell.length_b   1.000
_cell.length_c   1.000
_cell.angle_alpha   90.00
_cell.angle_beta   90.00
_cell.angle_gamma   90.00
#
_symmetry.space_group_name_H-M   'P 1'
#
loop_
_entity.id
_entity.type
_entity.pdbx_description
1 polymer ?
#
loop_
_entity_poly.entity_id
_entity_poly.type
_entity_poly.pdbx_seq_one_letter_code
_entity_poly.pdbx_strand_id
1 'polypeptide(L)'
;MMGLQKYAAEAERIEQHTAQWAPIVAQQRAANQNAVVTIPVVFHVVYRTATENISAEQIQSQLDVLNDDFRRLNSDVDDIWPQAADTEIEFCLASFDPQGNPTDGILRVPTTVSEFGTNDAVKSASSGGSDAWPYNEYLNFWVCNIGGGILGYAQFPGGSASTDGVVCGYQYTGTTGTATAPFDLGRTATHEVGHWLNLRHIWGDGGCGASDFVDDTPDSDGPNYGCALGNVACNTTDMVQNYMDYSDDACMNLFTQGQTDRMLALFQPGGFRAGLLESNGCAPPCEVSCGCTDDTACNFDSNALNDDGTCDFSCYGCTDAAACNYDPSATLDDGSCASGELQDFTFNLTPDNYGSETTWTLVDDGGSTVMSGGPYVNSNTTPISVSANLGAGCYTLTVNDSYGDGICCQYGSGDYSFTVCGEVVASGATFTNTDVSTFCVEPTNVAGCTDSIACNYNPSATTDDGSCLTED
;
A
#
# COMPACT_ATOMS: atom_id res chain seq x y z
N MET A 1 -1.83 8.00 50.51
CA MET A 1 -2.40 9.34 50.78
C MET A 1 -1.74 10.43 49.93
N MET A 2 -0.41 10.49 49.84
CA MET A 2 0.30 11.51 49.02
C MET A 2 0.07 11.38 47.50
N GLY A 3 -0.16 10.17 46.97
CA GLY A 3 -0.46 9.95 45.54
C GLY A 3 -1.85 10.46 45.12
N LEU A 4 -2.89 10.17 45.91
CA LEU A 4 -4.26 10.64 45.63
C LEU A 4 -4.39 12.17 45.69
N GLN A 5 -3.66 12.83 46.60
CA GLN A 5 -3.63 14.29 46.69
C GLN A 5 -2.93 14.94 45.48
N LYS A 6 -1.87 14.30 44.96
CA LYS A 6 -1.19 14.76 43.74
C LYS A 6 -2.09 14.60 42.52
N TYR A 7 -2.77 13.46 42.38
CA TYR A 7 -3.73 13.24 41.31
C TYR A 7 -4.88 14.24 41.34
N ALA A 8 -5.48 14.47 42.50
CA ALA A 8 -6.57 15.44 42.64
C ALA A 8 -6.13 16.87 42.26
N ALA A 9 -4.92 17.29 42.65
CA ALA A 9 -4.38 18.58 42.27
C ALA A 9 -4.10 18.68 40.76
N GLU A 10 -3.64 17.60 40.13
CA GLU A 10 -3.41 17.57 38.69
C GLU A 10 -4.72 17.57 37.90
N ALA A 11 -5.72 16.80 38.34
CA ALA A 11 -7.07 16.84 37.77
C ALA A 11 -7.67 18.25 37.86
N GLU A 12 -7.53 18.93 39.00
CA GLU A 12 -7.98 20.32 39.15
C GLU A 12 -7.22 21.27 38.21
N ARG A 13 -5.91 21.10 38.05
CA ARG A 13 -5.11 21.88 37.08
C ARG A 13 -5.61 21.69 35.65
N ILE A 14 -5.93 20.45 35.27
CA ILE A 14 -6.44 20.10 33.94
C ILE A 14 -7.82 20.74 33.73
N GLU A 15 -8.71 20.67 34.71
CA GLU A 15 -10.02 21.32 34.63
C GLU A 15 -9.92 22.84 34.51
N GLN A 16 -9.01 23.48 35.25
CA GLN A 16 -8.75 24.92 35.13
C GLN A 16 -8.18 25.28 33.75
N HIS A 17 -7.27 24.46 33.22
CA HIS A 17 -6.72 24.61 31.88
C HIS A 17 -7.81 24.47 30.81
N THR A 18 -8.65 23.43 30.90
CA THR A 18 -9.78 23.21 29.99
C THR A 18 -10.78 24.35 30.04
N ALA A 19 -11.16 24.84 31.22
CA ALA A 19 -12.06 25.99 31.36
C ALA A 19 -11.49 27.27 30.76
N GLN A 20 -10.16 27.44 30.78
CA GLN A 20 -9.48 28.58 30.15
C GLN A 20 -9.44 28.45 28.62
N TRP A 21 -9.15 27.27 28.10
CA TRP A 21 -8.85 27.07 26.67
C TRP A 21 -10.04 26.66 25.81
N ALA A 22 -11.02 25.93 26.34
CA ALA A 22 -12.18 25.49 25.56
C ALA A 22 -12.92 26.66 24.86
N PRO A 23 -13.16 27.82 25.50
CA PRO A 23 -13.77 28.97 24.81
C PRO A 23 -12.89 29.56 23.70
N ILE A 24 -11.56 29.45 23.82
CA ILE A 24 -10.59 29.92 22.81
C ILE A 24 -10.60 28.96 21.63
N VAL A 25 -10.59 27.65 21.89
CA VAL A 25 -10.71 26.60 20.87
C VAL A 25 -12.00 26.76 20.09
N ALA A 26 -13.14 26.97 20.78
CA ALA A 26 -14.44 27.21 20.15
C ALA A 26 -14.37 28.38 19.13
N GLN A 27 -13.70 29.48 19.51
CA GLN A 27 -13.50 30.63 18.63
C GLN A 27 -12.58 30.32 17.44
N GLN A 28 -11.49 29.58 17.67
CA GLN A 28 -10.55 29.17 16.62
C GLN A 28 -11.24 28.26 15.59
N ARG A 29 -12.03 27.29 16.06
CA ARG A 29 -12.81 26.38 15.20
C ARG A 29 -13.86 27.14 14.40
N ALA A 30 -14.63 28.01 15.05
CA ALA A 30 -15.60 28.88 14.34
C ALA A 30 -14.94 29.78 13.28
N ALA A 31 -13.64 30.08 13.42
CA ALA A 31 -12.85 30.85 12.47
C ALA A 31 -12.08 29.98 11.45
N ASN A 32 -12.22 28.65 11.47
CA ASN A 32 -11.43 27.68 10.69
C ASN A 32 -9.91 27.88 10.86
N GLN A 33 -9.46 28.15 12.08
CA GLN A 33 -8.06 28.41 12.43
C GLN A 33 -7.40 27.25 13.17
N ASN A 34 -8.15 26.20 13.48
CA ASN A 34 -7.60 25.04 14.18
C ASN A 34 -7.01 24.04 13.19
N ALA A 35 -5.93 23.38 13.59
CA ALA A 35 -5.34 22.28 12.84
C ALA A 35 -5.91 20.95 13.35
N VAL A 36 -6.08 19.98 12.43
CA VAL A 36 -6.44 18.62 12.81
C VAL A 36 -5.33 18.03 13.67
N VAL A 37 -5.71 17.46 14.80
CA VAL A 37 -4.78 16.78 15.73
C VAL A 37 -4.69 15.31 15.35
N THR A 38 -3.51 14.85 14.93
CA THR A 38 -3.29 13.43 14.63
C THR A 38 -2.59 12.75 15.80
N ILE A 39 -3.16 11.66 16.31
CA ILE A 39 -2.69 10.94 17.50
C ILE A 39 -2.10 9.59 17.09
N PRO A 40 -0.81 9.32 17.37
CA PRO A 40 -0.23 7.99 17.17
C PRO A 40 -0.78 6.99 18.17
N VAL A 41 -1.23 5.84 17.68
CA VAL A 41 -1.81 4.76 18.49
C VAL A 41 -0.92 3.53 18.42
N VAL A 42 -0.60 2.96 19.57
CA VAL A 42 0.02 1.64 19.68
C VAL A 42 -0.96 0.66 20.33
N PHE A 43 -1.22 -0.45 19.65
CA PHE A 43 -2.09 -1.52 20.16
C PHE A 43 -1.26 -2.59 20.85
N HIS A 44 -1.54 -2.84 22.13
CA HIS A 44 -0.98 -3.93 22.92
C HIS A 44 -1.99 -5.08 22.97
N VAL A 45 -1.89 -6.02 22.04
CA VAL A 45 -2.71 -7.24 22.03
C VAL A 45 -2.11 -8.23 23.02
N VAL A 46 -2.69 -8.32 24.21
CA VAL A 46 -2.27 -9.23 25.28
C VAL A 46 -3.18 -10.45 25.28
N TYR A 47 -2.65 -11.60 24.85
CA TYR A 47 -3.46 -12.78 24.53
C TYR A 47 -2.96 -14.07 25.18
N ARG A 48 -3.87 -14.89 25.65
CA ARG A 48 -3.60 -16.25 26.13
C ARG A 48 -4.01 -17.31 25.11
N THR A 49 -5.07 -17.06 24.35
CA THR A 49 -5.62 -17.98 23.35
C THR A 49 -5.51 -17.43 21.93
N ALA A 50 -5.62 -18.29 20.93
CA ALA A 50 -5.60 -17.87 19.53
C ALA A 50 -6.75 -16.91 19.18
N THR A 51 -7.91 -17.04 19.84
CA THR A 51 -9.06 -16.14 19.66
C THR A 51 -8.80 -14.75 20.23
N GLU A 52 -8.08 -14.65 21.35
CA GLU A 52 -7.72 -13.36 21.96
C GLU A 52 -6.63 -12.62 21.16
N ASN A 53 -5.88 -13.33 20.31
CA ASN A 53 -4.87 -12.75 19.42
C ASN A 53 -5.51 -12.21 18.14
N ILE A 54 -6.32 -11.15 18.28
CA ILE A 54 -7.12 -10.57 17.19
C ILE A 54 -6.29 -10.15 15.99
N SER A 55 -6.86 -10.24 14.79
CA SER A 55 -6.11 -10.01 13.55
C SER A 55 -5.76 -8.52 13.35
N ALA A 56 -4.76 -8.24 12.49
CA ALA A 56 -4.41 -6.87 12.16
C ALA A 56 -5.57 -6.14 11.46
N GLU A 57 -6.38 -6.84 10.68
CA GLU A 57 -7.58 -6.30 10.02
C GLU A 57 -8.64 -5.88 11.05
N GLN A 58 -8.80 -6.62 12.14
CA GLN A 58 -9.70 -6.23 13.22
C GLN A 58 -9.21 -4.97 13.93
N ILE A 59 -7.90 -4.85 14.17
CA ILE A 59 -7.30 -3.65 14.76
C ILE A 59 -7.45 -2.45 13.82
N GLN A 60 -7.18 -2.64 12.52
CA GLN A 60 -7.36 -1.60 11.51
C GLN A 60 -8.81 -1.12 11.47
N SER A 61 -9.78 -2.04 11.51
CA SER A 61 -11.20 -1.66 11.56
C SER A 61 -11.57 -0.83 12.79
N GLN A 62 -10.87 -1.00 13.92
CA GLN A 62 -11.06 -0.15 15.10
C GLN A 62 -10.48 1.25 14.88
N LEU A 63 -9.29 1.34 14.28
CA LEU A 63 -8.68 2.62 13.95
C LEU A 63 -9.54 3.40 12.95
N ASP A 64 -10.12 2.71 11.97
CA ASP A 64 -11.04 3.30 10.99
C ASP A 64 -12.28 3.87 11.70
N VAL A 65 -12.89 3.13 12.62
CA VAL A 65 -14.03 3.62 13.43
C VAL A 65 -13.65 4.83 14.27
N LEU A 66 -12.48 4.84 14.92
CA LEU A 66 -12.04 6.00 15.68
C LEU A 66 -11.91 7.24 14.78
N ASN A 67 -11.34 7.09 13.58
CA ASN A 67 -11.28 8.19 12.62
C ASN A 67 -12.67 8.61 12.16
N ASP A 68 -13.56 7.68 11.86
CA ASP A 68 -14.93 7.98 11.41
C ASP A 68 -15.73 8.72 12.50
N ASP A 69 -15.70 8.23 13.74
CA ASP A 69 -16.47 8.80 14.84
C ASP A 69 -15.92 10.17 15.27
N PHE A 70 -14.59 10.33 15.36
CA PHE A 70 -13.96 11.61 15.76
C PHE A 70 -13.91 12.64 14.62
N ARG A 71 -13.96 12.22 13.36
CA ARG A 71 -14.07 13.14 12.21
C ARG A 71 -15.50 13.37 11.72
N ARG A 72 -16.49 12.75 12.38
CA ARG A 72 -17.89 12.78 11.98
C ARG A 72 -18.10 12.31 10.53
N LEU A 73 -17.32 11.30 10.13
CA LEU A 73 -17.44 10.59 8.86
C LEU A 73 -18.21 9.27 9.01
N ASN A 74 -18.59 8.91 10.23
CA ASN A 74 -19.40 7.74 10.55
C ASN A 74 -20.71 7.69 9.74
N SER A 75 -21.00 6.51 9.16
CA SER A 75 -22.11 6.34 8.21
C SER A 75 -23.51 6.44 8.83
N ASP A 76 -23.62 6.31 10.16
CA ASP A 76 -24.85 6.36 10.96
C ASP A 76 -25.16 7.77 11.48
N VAL A 77 -24.50 8.80 10.94
CA VAL A 77 -24.73 10.21 11.26
C VAL A 77 -26.17 10.64 10.98
N ASP A 78 -26.73 11.44 11.89
CA ASP A 78 -28.04 12.09 11.74
C ASP A 78 -28.00 13.58 12.14
N ASP A 79 -29.14 14.26 11.94
CA ASP A 79 -29.35 15.68 12.26
C ASP A 79 -30.31 15.87 13.46
N ILE A 80 -30.46 14.88 14.34
CA ILE A 80 -31.36 14.99 15.51
C ILE A 80 -30.82 16.03 16.49
N TRP A 81 -29.50 16.05 16.67
CA TRP A 81 -28.81 16.95 17.59
C TRP A 81 -27.99 17.99 16.80
N PRO A 82 -28.45 19.25 16.69
CA PRO A 82 -27.77 20.27 15.88
C PRO A 82 -26.37 20.63 16.41
N GLN A 83 -26.07 20.29 17.66
CA GLN A 83 -24.77 20.50 18.30
C GLN A 83 -23.73 19.41 17.98
N ALA A 84 -24.04 18.45 17.12
CA ALA A 84 -23.12 17.37 16.77
C ALA A 84 -21.93 17.87 15.92
N ALA A 85 -20.72 17.39 16.20
CA ALA A 85 -19.48 18.01 15.70
C ALA A 85 -18.46 17.02 15.10
N ASP A 86 -17.72 17.45 14.06
CA ASP A 86 -16.38 16.95 13.75
C ASP A 86 -15.43 17.43 14.86
N THR A 87 -14.72 16.50 15.51
CA THR A 87 -13.84 16.83 16.63
C THR A 87 -12.48 17.36 16.18
N GLU A 88 -12.17 17.25 14.88
CA GLU A 88 -10.86 17.58 14.28
C GLU A 88 -9.70 16.78 14.89
N ILE A 89 -9.98 15.54 15.31
CA ILE A 89 -8.99 14.59 15.85
C ILE A 89 -8.96 13.37 14.93
N GLU A 90 -7.76 12.97 14.54
CA GLU A 90 -7.48 11.76 13.77
C GLU A 90 -6.52 10.86 14.54
N PHE A 91 -6.48 9.60 14.14
CA PHE A 91 -5.65 8.56 14.71
C PHE A 91 -4.89 7.84 13.59
N CYS A 92 -3.63 7.53 13.86
CA CYS A 92 -2.84 6.66 12.99
C CYS A 92 -2.30 5.48 13.81
N LEU A 93 -2.02 4.34 13.16
CA LEU A 93 -1.13 3.36 13.75
C LEU A 93 0.28 3.94 13.83
N ALA A 94 0.93 3.78 14.97
CA ALA A 94 2.30 4.19 15.16
C ALA A 94 3.21 3.51 14.12
N SER A 95 3.93 4.31 13.32
CA SER A 95 4.87 3.83 12.31
C SER A 95 6.31 3.74 12.83
N PHE A 96 6.58 4.35 13.99
CA PHE A 96 7.86 4.28 14.69
C PHE A 96 7.65 3.93 16.16
N ASP A 97 8.55 3.12 16.72
CA ASP A 97 8.59 2.79 18.14
C ASP A 97 9.26 3.93 18.95
N PRO A 98 9.25 3.88 20.29
CA PRO A 98 9.86 4.93 21.12
C PRO A 98 11.39 5.00 21.01
N GLN A 99 12.03 4.06 20.31
CA GLN A 99 13.46 4.08 19.99
C GLN A 99 13.72 4.63 18.57
N GLY A 100 12.67 4.93 17.80
CA GLY A 100 12.74 5.43 16.44
C GLY A 100 12.87 4.32 15.38
N ASN A 101 12.66 3.05 15.74
CA ASN A 101 12.65 1.97 14.76
C ASN A 101 11.27 1.84 14.11
N PRO A 102 11.18 1.45 12.83
CA PRO A 102 9.91 1.16 12.19
C PRO A 102 9.10 0.08 12.92
N THR A 103 7.78 0.24 12.95
CA THR A 103 6.83 -0.69 13.57
C THR A 103 5.50 -0.66 12.83
N ASP A 104 4.72 -1.73 12.94
CA ASP A 104 3.32 -1.78 12.49
C ASP A 104 2.33 -1.21 13.54
N GLY A 105 2.85 -0.74 14.68
CA GLY A 105 2.06 -0.19 15.78
C GLY A 105 1.30 -1.25 16.59
N ILE A 106 1.58 -2.54 16.38
CA ILE A 106 0.85 -3.64 17.01
C ILE A 106 1.81 -4.56 17.78
N LEU A 107 1.80 -4.42 19.11
CA LEU A 107 2.52 -5.31 20.01
C LEU A 107 1.67 -6.54 20.34
N ARG A 108 2.17 -7.72 20.00
CA ARG A 108 1.51 -9.01 20.32
C ARG A 108 2.22 -9.68 21.49
N VAL A 109 1.56 -9.69 22.65
CA VAL A 109 2.15 -10.14 23.93
C VAL A 109 1.45 -11.40 24.44
N PRO A 110 2.06 -12.59 24.33
CA PRO A 110 1.48 -13.81 24.89
C PRO A 110 1.49 -13.77 26.42
N THR A 111 0.41 -14.24 27.05
CA THR A 111 0.27 -14.26 28.51
C THR A 111 -0.28 -15.59 29.04
N THR A 112 -0.04 -15.85 30.33
CA THR A 112 -0.69 -16.94 31.08
C THR A 112 -1.89 -16.47 31.89
N VAL A 113 -2.11 -15.15 31.98
CA VAL A 113 -3.21 -14.55 32.73
C VAL A 113 -4.53 -14.85 32.02
N SER A 114 -5.53 -15.34 32.77
CA SER A 114 -6.81 -15.74 32.19
C SER A 114 -7.77 -14.58 31.95
N GLU A 115 -7.72 -13.58 32.82
CA GLU A 115 -8.51 -12.35 32.78
C GLU A 115 -7.75 -11.26 33.56
N PHE A 116 -7.80 -10.01 33.09
CA PHE A 116 -7.04 -8.91 33.71
C PHE A 116 -7.87 -8.03 34.66
N GLY A 117 -9.17 -7.86 34.43
CA GLY A 117 -9.99 -6.87 35.14
C GLY A 117 -9.53 -5.43 34.90
N THR A 118 -9.88 -4.53 35.83
CA THR A 118 -9.66 -3.08 35.72
C THR A 118 -8.57 -2.55 36.67
N ASN A 119 -7.69 -3.42 37.17
CA ASN A 119 -6.66 -3.08 38.16
C ASN A 119 -5.30 -2.68 37.53
N ASP A 120 -5.28 -2.38 36.22
CA ASP A 120 -4.09 -2.06 35.43
C ASP A 120 -3.03 -3.18 35.30
N ALA A 121 -3.33 -4.42 35.69
CA ALA A 121 -2.39 -5.54 35.52
C ALA A 121 -2.02 -5.80 34.05
N VAL A 122 -2.90 -5.46 33.09
CA VAL A 122 -2.61 -5.58 31.65
C VAL A 122 -1.56 -4.57 31.18
N LYS A 123 -1.36 -3.48 31.92
CA LYS A 123 -0.45 -2.37 31.58
C LYS A 123 0.96 -2.57 32.13
N SER A 124 1.29 -3.77 32.62
CA SER A 124 2.65 -4.11 33.05
C SER A 124 3.08 -5.50 32.65
N ALA A 125 4.26 -5.60 32.05
CA ALA A 125 4.92 -6.87 31.72
C ALA A 125 5.15 -7.74 32.97
N SER A 126 5.40 -7.11 34.13
CA SER A 126 5.64 -7.82 35.39
C SER A 126 4.42 -8.59 35.92
N SER A 127 3.21 -8.18 35.52
CA SER A 127 1.94 -8.85 35.82
C SER A 127 1.42 -9.69 34.65
N GLY A 128 2.25 -9.94 33.63
CA GLY A 128 1.87 -10.70 32.44
C GLY A 128 1.13 -9.89 31.37
N GLY A 129 1.14 -8.55 31.49
CA GLY A 129 0.62 -7.60 30.52
C GLY A 129 1.70 -7.05 29.58
N SER A 130 1.54 -5.81 29.12
CA SER A 130 2.48 -5.09 28.28
C SER A 130 2.74 -3.70 28.85
N ASP A 131 4.01 -3.32 29.01
CA ASP A 131 4.37 -1.98 29.51
C ASP A 131 4.01 -0.90 28.48
N ALA A 132 3.60 0.26 28.97
CA ALA A 132 3.23 1.41 28.12
C ALA A 132 4.44 2.00 27.37
N TRP A 133 4.20 2.41 26.12
CA TRP A 133 5.03 3.39 25.42
C TRP A 133 4.82 4.80 26.02
N PRO A 134 5.71 5.77 25.75
CA PRO A 134 5.61 7.11 26.33
C PRO A 134 4.25 7.79 26.06
N TYR A 135 3.49 8.05 27.12
CA TYR A 135 2.12 8.61 27.06
C TYR A 135 2.02 9.99 26.38
N ASN A 136 3.12 10.73 26.35
CA ASN A 136 3.23 12.04 25.72
C ASN A 136 3.51 11.94 24.20
N GLU A 137 3.74 10.75 23.67
CA GLU A 137 4.04 10.51 22.25
C GLU A 137 3.05 9.54 21.60
N TYR A 138 2.39 8.67 22.39
CA TYR A 138 1.46 7.65 21.90
C TYR A 138 0.22 7.53 22.79
N LEU A 139 -0.93 7.27 22.17
CA LEU A 139 -2.06 6.64 22.81
C LEU A 139 -1.77 5.14 22.94
N ASN A 140 -1.58 4.67 24.17
CA ASN A 140 -1.48 3.25 24.45
C ASN A 140 -2.89 2.63 24.51
N PHE A 141 -3.12 1.64 23.65
CA PHE A 141 -4.38 0.92 23.56
C PHE A 141 -4.16 -0.56 23.88
N TRP A 142 -4.56 -1.03 25.06
CA TRP A 142 -4.47 -2.45 25.39
C TRP A 142 -5.74 -3.20 24.95
N VAL A 143 -5.54 -4.35 24.33
CA VAL A 143 -6.59 -5.30 23.99
C VAL A 143 -6.31 -6.59 24.74
N CYS A 144 -7.27 -7.06 25.54
CA CYS A 144 -7.09 -8.29 26.31
C CYS A 144 -8.42 -8.99 26.62
N ASN A 145 -8.35 -10.15 27.28
CA ASN A 145 -9.52 -10.67 27.98
C ASN A 145 -9.69 -9.93 29.32
N ILE A 146 -10.55 -8.90 29.34
CA ILE A 146 -10.77 -8.09 30.54
C ILE A 146 -11.61 -8.84 31.59
N GLY A 147 -12.62 -9.61 31.17
CA GLY A 147 -13.52 -10.34 32.06
C GLY A 147 -14.50 -9.45 32.84
N GLY A 148 -15.25 -10.04 33.76
CA GLY A 148 -16.08 -9.31 34.73
C GLY A 148 -17.31 -8.55 34.19
N GLY A 149 -17.64 -8.67 32.90
CA GLY A 149 -18.76 -7.97 32.28
C GLY A 149 -18.47 -6.49 31.95
N ILE A 150 -17.20 -6.09 31.98
CA ILE A 150 -16.74 -4.76 31.58
C ILE A 150 -16.31 -4.81 30.11
N LEU A 151 -16.65 -3.77 29.33
CA LEU A 151 -16.31 -3.69 27.91
C LEU A 151 -14.92 -3.08 27.71
N GLY A 152 -14.65 -1.97 28.39
CA GLY A 152 -13.39 -1.27 28.39
C GLY A 152 -13.23 -0.39 29.65
N TYR A 153 -12.08 0.25 29.75
CA TYR A 153 -11.86 1.35 30.70
C TYR A 153 -10.70 2.24 30.25
N ALA A 154 -10.78 3.51 30.61
CA ALA A 154 -9.75 4.50 30.35
C ALA A 154 -9.11 5.06 31.63
N GLN A 155 -7.91 5.63 31.50
CA GLN A 155 -7.38 6.54 32.50
C GLN A 155 -7.61 7.99 32.05
N PHE A 156 -8.29 8.77 32.91
CA PHE A 156 -8.41 10.22 32.71
C PHE A 156 -7.03 10.92 32.73
N PRO A 157 -6.88 12.05 32.03
CA PRO A 157 -5.68 12.88 32.10
C PRO A 157 -5.25 13.19 33.54
N GLY A 158 -3.93 13.31 33.76
CA GLY A 158 -3.34 13.59 35.07
C GLY A 158 -3.01 12.35 35.91
N GLY A 159 -3.36 11.15 35.42
CA GLY A 159 -2.99 9.87 36.03
C GLY A 159 -1.50 9.51 35.90
N SER A 160 -1.14 8.27 36.25
CA SER A 160 0.25 7.80 36.10
C SER A 160 0.59 7.60 34.63
N ALA A 161 1.77 8.07 34.21
CA ALA A 161 2.29 7.88 32.86
C ALA A 161 2.37 6.40 32.45
N SER A 162 2.69 5.51 33.38
CA SER A 162 2.82 4.07 33.13
C SER A 162 1.49 3.34 32.86
N THR A 163 0.37 4.00 33.12
CA THR A 163 -0.97 3.43 32.97
C THR A 163 -1.91 4.32 32.15
N ASP A 164 -1.39 5.39 31.55
CA ASP A 164 -2.16 6.28 30.68
C ASP A 164 -2.52 5.59 29.36
N GLY A 165 -3.79 5.71 28.97
CA GLY A 165 -4.34 5.06 27.79
C GLY A 165 -5.66 4.35 28.09
N VAL A 166 -6.04 3.48 27.16
CA VAL A 166 -7.35 2.79 27.14
C VAL A 166 -7.17 1.29 27.10
N VAL A 167 -8.11 0.56 27.68
CA VAL A 167 -8.17 -0.91 27.61
C VAL A 167 -9.53 -1.31 27.09
N CYS A 168 -9.59 -2.20 26.11
CA CYS A 168 -10.84 -2.83 25.66
C CYS A 168 -10.73 -4.35 25.68
N GLY A 169 -11.87 -5.02 25.88
CA GLY A 169 -12.02 -6.44 25.67
C GLY A 169 -11.88 -6.78 24.18
N TYR A 170 -11.18 -7.86 23.85
CA TYR A 170 -10.98 -8.28 22.45
C TYR A 170 -12.30 -8.53 21.69
N GLN A 171 -13.42 -8.82 22.38
CA GLN A 171 -14.74 -8.98 21.76
C GLN A 171 -15.46 -7.65 21.44
N TYR A 172 -14.88 -6.54 21.84
CA TYR A 172 -15.47 -5.20 21.73
C TYR A 172 -14.52 -4.21 21.02
N THR A 173 -13.46 -4.73 20.40
CA THR A 173 -12.49 -3.97 19.61
C THR A 173 -12.70 -4.28 18.13
N GLY A 174 -12.91 -3.23 17.33
CA GLY A 174 -13.11 -3.32 15.88
C GLY A 174 -14.52 -3.76 15.48
N THR A 175 -14.72 -3.95 14.19
CA THR A 175 -16.04 -4.26 13.58
C THR A 175 -16.07 -5.60 12.85
N THR A 176 -14.99 -6.36 12.95
CA THR A 176 -14.80 -7.66 12.31
C THR A 176 -14.15 -8.64 13.28
N GLY A 177 -13.89 -9.87 12.83
CA GLY A 177 -13.20 -10.89 13.62
C GLY A 177 -14.00 -11.32 14.84
N THR A 178 -13.52 -10.97 16.03
CA THR A 178 -14.14 -11.40 17.31
C THR A 178 -15.15 -10.41 17.87
N ALA A 179 -15.37 -9.27 17.22
CA ALA A 179 -16.39 -8.30 17.62
C ALA A 179 -17.79 -8.96 17.67
N THR A 180 -18.57 -8.72 18.72
CA THR A 180 -19.93 -9.31 18.86
C THR A 180 -20.99 -8.31 19.30
N ALA A 181 -22.11 -8.30 18.57
CA ALA A 181 -23.29 -7.51 18.90
C ALA A 181 -23.73 -7.74 20.37
N PRO A 182 -24.19 -6.68 21.06
CA PRO A 182 -24.51 -5.36 20.53
C PRO A 182 -23.34 -4.35 20.53
N PHE A 183 -22.12 -4.80 20.82
CA PHE A 183 -20.92 -3.95 20.95
C PHE A 183 -19.87 -4.35 19.90
N ASP A 184 -20.29 -4.38 18.63
CA ASP A 184 -19.51 -4.82 17.47
C ASP A 184 -19.28 -3.74 16.41
N LEU A 185 -19.50 -2.46 16.75
CA LEU A 185 -19.21 -1.36 15.83
C LEU A 185 -18.04 -0.49 16.34
N GLY A 186 -17.33 -0.94 17.36
CA GLY A 186 -16.11 -0.31 17.87
C GLY A 186 -16.35 0.90 18.77
N ARG A 187 -17.58 1.14 19.25
CA ARG A 187 -17.92 2.37 20.01
C ARG A 187 -17.52 2.29 21.47
N THR A 188 -17.27 1.08 21.98
CA THR A 188 -16.54 0.92 23.26
C THR A 188 -15.22 1.69 23.22
N ALA A 189 -14.42 1.55 22.16
CA ALA A 189 -13.16 2.28 22.05
C ALA A 189 -13.38 3.79 21.91
N THR A 190 -14.36 4.23 21.10
CA THR A 190 -14.71 5.64 20.95
C THR A 190 -15.05 6.28 22.30
N HIS A 191 -15.85 5.59 23.12
CA HIS A 191 -16.20 5.98 24.49
C HIS A 191 -14.98 6.10 25.40
N GLU A 192 -14.13 5.06 25.46
CA GLU A 192 -12.93 5.08 26.31
C GLU A 192 -11.91 6.14 25.87
N VAL A 193 -11.76 6.38 24.57
CA VAL A 193 -10.90 7.46 24.06
C VAL A 193 -11.49 8.82 24.42
N GLY A 194 -12.82 8.97 24.44
CA GLY A 194 -13.49 10.16 24.98
C GLY A 194 -13.10 10.44 26.44
N HIS A 195 -13.10 9.42 27.31
CA HIS A 195 -12.61 9.55 28.69
C HIS A 195 -11.12 9.91 28.76
N TRP A 196 -10.29 9.26 27.95
CA TRP A 196 -8.88 9.60 27.83
C TRP A 196 -8.69 11.05 27.35
N LEU A 197 -9.62 11.62 26.57
CA LEU A 197 -9.68 13.03 26.17
C LEU A 197 -10.48 13.94 27.13
N ASN A 198 -10.61 13.54 28.39
CA ASN A 198 -11.23 14.31 29.47
C ASN A 198 -12.75 14.51 29.37
N LEU A 199 -13.45 13.66 28.63
CA LEU A 199 -14.92 13.63 28.65
C LEU A 199 -15.42 12.76 29.80
N ARG A 200 -16.51 13.19 30.43
CA ARG A 200 -17.23 12.39 31.42
C ARG A 200 -18.43 11.72 30.76
N HIS A 201 -18.97 10.74 31.47
CA HIS A 201 -20.31 10.25 31.19
C HIS A 201 -21.31 11.40 31.16
N ILE A 202 -22.26 11.37 30.22
CA ILE A 202 -23.15 12.50 29.95
C ILE A 202 -24.11 12.81 31.12
N TRP A 203 -24.38 11.84 32.00
CA TRP A 203 -25.15 12.04 33.25
C TRP A 203 -24.28 12.52 34.43
N GLY A 204 -23.00 12.84 34.20
CA GLY A 204 -22.09 13.41 35.19
C GLY A 204 -21.74 12.48 36.36
N ASP A 205 -21.95 11.17 36.23
CA ASP A 205 -21.79 10.17 37.32
C ASP A 205 -22.63 10.48 38.57
N GLY A 206 -23.76 11.18 38.39
CA GLY A 206 -24.72 11.53 39.43
C GLY A 206 -26.16 11.56 38.93
N GLY A 207 -27.06 12.09 39.75
CA GLY A 207 -28.44 12.40 39.31
C GLY A 207 -28.52 13.82 38.74
N CYS A 208 -29.73 14.28 38.42
CA CYS A 208 -29.97 15.61 37.85
C CYS A 208 -29.14 16.74 38.50
N GLY A 209 -28.48 17.53 37.65
CA GLY A 209 -27.61 18.63 38.05
C GLY A 209 -26.16 18.21 38.37
N ALA A 210 -25.84 16.91 38.31
CA ALA A 210 -24.46 16.47 38.16
C ALA A 210 -23.99 16.81 36.74
N SER A 211 -22.79 17.38 36.62
CA SER A 211 -22.30 17.90 35.35
C SER A 211 -21.21 17.01 34.78
N ASP A 212 -21.28 16.77 33.47
CA ASP A 212 -20.18 16.25 32.64
C ASP A 212 -19.18 17.35 32.22
N PHE A 213 -19.42 18.58 32.69
CA PHE A 213 -18.70 19.83 32.39
C PHE A 213 -18.82 20.31 30.93
N VAL A 214 -19.90 19.92 30.24
CA VAL A 214 -20.24 20.36 28.89
C VAL A 214 -21.64 21.00 28.89
N ASP A 215 -21.77 22.22 28.39
CA ASP A 215 -23.05 22.95 28.47
C ASP A 215 -24.08 22.51 27.40
N ASP A 216 -23.61 21.92 26.29
CA ASP A 216 -24.47 21.53 25.15
C ASP A 216 -24.90 20.06 25.15
N THR A 217 -24.52 19.32 26.19
CA THR A 217 -25.08 18.02 26.55
C THR A 217 -26.27 18.21 27.51
N PRO A 218 -27.48 17.73 27.17
CA PRO A 218 -28.64 17.87 28.06
C PRO A 218 -28.44 17.15 29.40
N ASP A 219 -28.96 17.74 30.49
CA ASP A 219 -28.95 17.13 31.84
C ASP A 219 -29.64 15.76 31.82
N SER A 220 -29.08 14.79 32.55
CA SER A 220 -29.63 13.43 32.68
C SER A 220 -29.40 12.91 34.09
N ASP A 221 -30.21 11.95 34.54
CA ASP A 221 -30.14 11.39 35.89
C ASP A 221 -29.41 10.04 35.98
N GLY A 222 -28.99 9.49 34.83
CA GLY A 222 -28.27 8.23 34.77
C GLY A 222 -27.97 7.75 33.34
N PRO A 223 -27.29 6.61 33.21
CA PRO A 223 -26.99 6.01 31.92
C PRO A 223 -28.24 5.46 31.23
N ASN A 224 -28.27 5.55 29.91
CA ASN A 224 -29.18 4.80 29.06
C ASN A 224 -28.49 3.51 28.55
N TYR A 225 -29.28 2.47 28.31
CA TYR A 225 -28.80 1.19 27.75
C TYR A 225 -29.69 0.77 26.58
N GLY A 226 -29.17 -0.08 25.69
CA GLY A 226 -29.89 -0.42 24.46
C GLY A 226 -29.97 0.80 23.54
N CYS A 227 -31.13 1.02 22.91
CA CYS A 227 -31.38 2.22 22.11
C CYS A 227 -32.64 2.95 22.59
N ALA A 228 -32.55 3.55 23.79
CA ALA A 228 -33.65 4.21 24.50
C ALA A 228 -33.99 5.61 23.95
N LEU A 229 -34.06 5.77 22.62
CA LEU A 229 -34.27 7.06 21.96
C LEU A 229 -35.53 7.79 22.50
N GLY A 230 -35.36 9.08 22.80
CA GLY A 230 -36.44 9.92 23.33
C GLY A 230 -36.70 9.73 24.83
N ASN A 231 -35.79 9.07 25.56
CA ASN A 231 -35.82 9.10 27.03
C ASN A 231 -35.79 10.56 27.54
N VAL A 232 -36.52 10.82 28.63
CA VAL A 232 -36.62 12.16 29.22
C VAL A 232 -36.32 12.04 30.71
N ALA A 233 -35.15 12.52 31.11
CA ALA A 233 -34.77 12.76 32.50
C ALA A 233 -34.55 14.25 32.75
N CYS A 234 -34.56 14.70 34.00
CA CYS A 234 -34.18 16.07 34.39
C CYS A 234 -34.90 17.24 33.67
N ASN A 235 -36.07 16.99 33.05
CA ASN A 235 -36.82 17.91 32.18
C ASN A 235 -36.17 18.21 30.82
N THR A 236 -35.24 17.36 30.40
CA THR A 236 -34.52 17.37 29.13
C THR A 236 -34.71 16.04 28.42
N THR A 237 -34.50 16.00 27.11
CA THR A 237 -34.41 14.73 26.39
C THR A 237 -32.97 14.27 26.45
N ASP A 238 -32.75 13.04 26.89
CA ASP A 238 -31.41 12.47 27.01
C ASP A 238 -30.83 12.29 25.60
N MET A 239 -29.56 12.65 25.46
CA MET A 239 -28.81 12.46 24.22
C MET A 239 -28.25 11.04 24.17
N VAL A 240 -29.15 10.06 24.06
CA VAL A 240 -28.86 8.60 24.06
C VAL A 240 -27.83 8.21 22.98
N GLN A 241 -27.76 8.97 21.89
CA GLN A 241 -26.81 8.75 20.80
C GLN A 241 -25.42 9.32 21.04
N ASN A 242 -25.18 9.99 22.17
CA ASN A 242 -23.85 10.48 22.52
C ASN A 242 -22.92 9.31 22.82
N TYR A 243 -21.68 9.36 22.31
CA TYR A 243 -20.69 8.31 22.60
C TYR A 243 -20.36 8.17 24.09
N MET A 244 -20.64 9.19 24.91
CA MET A 244 -20.41 9.16 26.37
C MET A 244 -21.63 8.70 27.19
N ASP A 245 -22.68 8.16 26.56
CA ASP A 245 -23.72 7.37 27.23
C ASP A 245 -23.35 5.86 27.23
N TYR A 246 -24.21 4.99 27.76
CA TYR A 246 -24.01 3.52 27.81
C TYR A 246 -24.93 2.73 26.85
N SER A 247 -25.45 3.42 25.84
CA SER A 247 -26.27 2.84 24.76
C SER A 247 -25.53 1.75 23.99
N ASP A 248 -26.25 0.93 23.23
CA ASP A 248 -25.62 -0.03 22.31
C ASP A 248 -24.85 0.71 21.19
N ASP A 249 -23.78 0.11 20.66
CA ASP A 249 -22.90 0.72 19.66
C ASP A 249 -23.66 1.26 18.43
N ALA A 250 -24.73 0.57 18.00
CA ALA A 250 -25.55 0.94 16.86
C ALA A 250 -26.50 2.13 17.12
N CYS A 251 -26.57 2.61 18.36
CA CYS A 251 -27.39 3.74 18.76
C CYS A 251 -26.56 5.02 18.97
N MET A 252 -25.24 4.90 19.15
CA MET A 252 -24.35 6.04 19.32
C MET A 252 -23.85 6.56 17.96
N ASN A 253 -23.83 7.88 17.76
CA ASN A 253 -23.37 8.48 16.50
C ASN A 253 -22.81 9.90 16.60
N LEU A 254 -22.60 10.46 17.80
CA LEU A 254 -22.04 11.82 17.93
C LEU A 254 -21.22 12.11 19.19
N PHE A 255 -20.27 13.03 19.03
CA PHE A 255 -19.82 13.99 20.04
C PHE A 255 -20.42 15.36 19.76
N THR A 256 -20.51 16.21 20.78
CA THR A 256 -20.99 17.61 20.66
C THR A 256 -19.86 18.60 20.37
N GLN A 257 -20.21 19.84 20.00
CA GLN A 257 -19.23 20.93 19.91
C GLN A 257 -18.55 21.20 21.26
N GLY A 258 -19.29 21.24 22.35
CA GLY A 258 -18.73 21.47 23.69
C GLY A 258 -17.81 20.34 24.16
N GLN A 259 -18.13 19.09 23.84
CA GLN A 259 -17.23 17.95 24.06
C GLN A 259 -15.95 18.11 23.23
N THR A 260 -16.08 18.46 21.95
CA THR A 260 -14.92 18.72 21.07
C THR A 260 -13.98 19.77 21.65
N ASP A 261 -14.52 20.91 22.09
CA ASP A 261 -13.73 22.02 22.61
C ASP A 261 -12.98 21.62 23.90
N ARG A 262 -13.57 20.78 24.75
CA ARG A 262 -12.89 20.20 25.93
C ARG A 262 -11.74 19.29 25.54
N MET A 263 -11.94 18.40 24.57
CA MET A 263 -10.90 17.47 24.12
C MET A 263 -9.70 18.21 23.56
N LEU A 264 -9.95 19.15 22.64
CA LEU A 264 -8.91 19.94 21.98
C LEU A 264 -8.16 20.89 22.92
N ALA A 265 -8.79 21.32 24.02
CA ALA A 265 -8.12 22.11 25.06
C ALA A 265 -6.91 21.38 25.65
N LEU A 266 -6.90 20.04 25.69
CA LEU A 266 -5.77 19.24 26.21
C LEU A 266 -4.49 19.39 25.37
N PHE A 267 -4.62 19.76 24.10
CA PHE A 267 -3.50 19.92 23.16
C PHE A 267 -2.99 21.35 23.07
N GLN A 268 -3.73 22.31 23.63
CA GLN A 268 -3.30 23.71 23.69
C GLN A 268 -2.04 23.88 24.56
N PRO A 269 -1.24 24.95 24.36
CA PRO A 269 0.02 25.15 25.09
C PRO A 269 -0.13 25.00 26.61
N GLY A 270 0.66 24.09 27.20
CA GLY A 270 0.61 23.76 28.64
C GLY A 270 -0.45 22.71 29.04
N GLY A 271 -1.22 22.22 28.06
CA GLY A 271 -2.18 21.15 28.23
C GLY A 271 -1.51 19.79 28.44
N PHE A 272 -2.23 18.85 29.05
CA PHE A 272 -1.69 17.54 29.43
C PHE A 272 -1.27 16.69 28.23
N ARG A 273 -1.91 16.90 27.07
CA ARG A 273 -1.68 16.14 25.84
C ARG A 273 -0.93 16.92 24.77
N ALA A 274 -0.43 18.12 25.08
CA ALA A 274 0.29 18.97 24.14
C ALA A 274 1.54 18.29 23.55
N GLY A 275 2.18 17.37 24.28
CA GLY A 275 3.33 16.60 23.79
C GLY A 275 3.04 15.73 22.57
N LEU A 276 1.78 15.26 22.40
CA LEU A 276 1.40 14.42 21.26
C LEU A 276 1.52 15.17 19.93
N LEU A 277 1.41 16.50 19.94
CA LEU A 277 1.57 17.33 18.75
C LEU A 277 3.01 17.33 18.22
N GLU A 278 3.97 16.92 19.05
CA GLU A 278 5.40 16.83 18.70
C GLU A 278 5.81 15.38 18.38
N SER A 279 4.88 14.43 18.43
CA SER A 279 5.18 13.02 18.18
C SER A 279 5.42 12.75 16.69
N ASN A 280 6.48 12.00 16.40
CA ASN A 280 6.75 11.48 15.06
C ASN A 280 6.08 10.12 14.81
N GLY A 281 5.25 9.63 15.73
CA GLY A 281 4.63 8.30 15.63
C GLY A 281 3.70 8.15 14.42
N CYS A 282 3.10 9.25 13.94
CA CYS A 282 2.28 9.28 12.72
C CYS A 282 3.03 9.75 11.47
N ALA A 283 4.35 9.90 11.54
CA ALA A 283 5.12 10.25 10.36
C ALA A 283 4.83 9.19 9.27
N PRO A 284 4.51 9.60 8.03
CA PRO A 284 4.26 8.66 6.97
C PRO A 284 5.46 7.71 6.86
N PRO A 285 5.24 6.39 6.66
CA PRO A 285 6.30 5.39 6.64
C PRO A 285 7.50 5.76 5.77
N CYS A 286 7.29 6.62 4.77
CA CYS A 286 8.25 7.10 3.78
C CYS A 286 9.27 8.17 4.20
N GLU A 287 9.30 8.65 5.46
CA GLU A 287 10.26 9.70 5.87
C GLU A 287 11.56 9.15 6.52
N VAL A 288 11.66 7.86 6.83
CA VAL A 288 12.88 7.26 7.42
C VAL A 288 13.16 5.88 6.83
N SER A 289 14.35 5.69 6.23
CA SER A 289 14.87 4.36 5.81
C SER A 289 13.96 3.65 4.78
N CYS A 290 13.58 4.39 3.74
CA CYS A 290 12.75 3.88 2.65
C CYS A 290 13.56 3.73 1.36
N GLY A 291 13.26 2.64 0.66
CA GLY A 291 13.88 2.24 -0.58
C GLY A 291 13.41 0.83 -0.90
N CYS A 292 13.82 0.28 -2.04
CA CYS A 292 13.43 -1.08 -2.37
C CYS A 292 14.02 -2.09 -1.38
N THR A 293 13.16 -2.91 -0.76
CA THR A 293 13.58 -3.96 0.19
C THR A 293 13.75 -5.33 -0.45
N ASP A 294 13.34 -5.49 -1.72
CA ASP A 294 13.55 -6.69 -2.49
C ASP A 294 15.03 -6.76 -2.94
N ASP A 295 15.76 -7.76 -2.44
CA ASP A 295 17.19 -7.95 -2.71
C ASP A 295 17.49 -8.35 -4.16
N THR A 296 16.46 -8.65 -4.94
CA THR A 296 16.56 -8.92 -6.38
C THR A 296 16.36 -7.68 -7.23
N ALA A 297 15.88 -6.56 -6.69
CA ALA A 297 15.66 -5.33 -7.45
C ALA A 297 16.96 -4.55 -7.69
N CYS A 298 16.98 -3.80 -8.79
CA CYS A 298 18.10 -3.02 -9.28
C CYS A 298 18.46 -1.84 -8.37
N ASN A 299 17.46 -1.28 -7.68
CA ASN A 299 17.62 -0.21 -6.71
C ASN A 299 17.44 -0.70 -5.27
N PHE A 300 17.73 -1.98 -5.00
CA PHE A 300 17.74 -2.53 -3.64
C PHE A 300 18.58 -1.64 -2.72
N ASP A 301 17.97 -1.18 -1.63
CA ASP A 301 18.67 -0.44 -0.58
C ASP A 301 18.80 -1.32 0.66
N SER A 302 20.02 -1.78 0.93
CA SER A 302 20.34 -2.55 2.13
C SER A 302 20.08 -1.82 3.46
N ASN A 303 19.89 -0.49 3.41
CA ASN A 303 19.50 0.32 4.56
C ASN A 303 18.01 0.65 4.57
N ALA A 304 17.22 0.17 3.61
CA ALA A 304 15.77 0.33 3.63
C ALA A 304 15.15 -0.73 4.56
N LEU A 305 14.26 -0.27 5.44
CA LEU A 305 13.46 -1.12 6.33
C LEU A 305 12.01 -1.21 5.87
N ASN A 306 11.57 -0.29 5.00
CA ASN A 306 10.23 -0.25 4.45
C ASN A 306 10.32 -0.12 2.92
N ASP A 307 9.53 -0.94 2.21
CA ASP A 307 9.37 -0.83 0.76
C ASP A 307 8.47 0.36 0.43
N ASP A 308 8.98 1.31 -0.34
CA ASP A 308 8.25 2.48 -0.81
C ASP A 308 7.56 2.25 -2.18
N GLY A 309 7.56 1.02 -2.67
CA GLY A 309 7.01 0.64 -3.96
C GLY A 309 7.85 1.13 -5.14
N THR A 310 9.07 1.62 -4.89
CA THR A 310 9.98 2.08 -5.94
C THR A 310 10.88 0.97 -6.49
N CYS A 311 10.71 -0.29 -6.05
CA CYS A 311 11.48 -1.42 -6.57
C CYS A 311 11.52 -1.44 -8.10
N ASP A 312 12.73 -1.24 -8.61
CA ASP A 312 13.05 -1.16 -10.01
C ASP A 312 13.62 -2.50 -10.46
N PHE A 313 13.00 -3.12 -11.46
CA PHE A 313 13.47 -4.34 -12.09
C PHE A 313 13.92 -4.11 -13.55
N SER A 314 14.04 -2.85 -13.98
CA SER A 314 14.38 -2.49 -15.36
C SER A 314 15.82 -2.82 -15.76
N CYS A 315 16.69 -3.13 -14.81
CA CYS A 315 18.04 -3.62 -15.11
C CYS A 315 18.07 -5.09 -15.55
N TYR A 316 16.95 -5.81 -15.47
CA TYR A 316 16.81 -7.15 -16.04
C TYR A 316 16.46 -7.09 -17.52
N GLY A 317 17.19 -7.84 -18.33
CA GLY A 317 16.95 -7.99 -19.76
C GLY A 317 18.13 -8.72 -20.40
N CYS A 318 18.07 -8.99 -21.70
CA CYS A 318 19.19 -9.67 -22.33
C CYS A 318 20.45 -8.77 -22.34
N THR A 319 21.49 -9.19 -21.63
CA THR A 319 22.77 -8.47 -21.55
C THR A 319 23.77 -8.90 -22.62
N ASP A 320 23.47 -9.96 -23.37
CA ASP A 320 24.31 -10.41 -24.47
C ASP A 320 24.15 -9.47 -25.68
N ALA A 321 25.17 -8.63 -25.90
CA ALA A 321 25.23 -7.72 -27.04
C ALA A 321 25.14 -8.41 -28.41
N ALA A 322 25.33 -9.74 -28.47
CA ALA A 322 25.19 -10.54 -29.68
C ALA A 322 23.78 -11.11 -29.89
N ALA A 323 22.89 -11.04 -28.90
CA ALA A 323 21.53 -11.55 -29.01
C ALA A 323 20.61 -10.56 -29.76
N CYS A 324 19.66 -11.09 -30.54
CA CYS A 324 18.70 -10.27 -31.29
C CYS A 324 17.79 -9.41 -30.40
N ASN A 325 17.61 -9.81 -29.14
CA ASN A 325 16.84 -9.07 -28.15
C ASN A 325 17.73 -8.38 -27.09
N TYR A 326 19.00 -8.09 -27.42
CA TYR A 326 19.89 -7.34 -26.55
C TYR A 326 19.24 -6.04 -26.08
N ASP A 327 19.24 -5.83 -24.76
CA ASP A 327 18.79 -4.61 -24.13
C ASP A 327 20.01 -3.81 -23.61
N PRO A 328 20.37 -2.69 -24.25
CA PRO A 328 21.52 -1.89 -23.81
C PRO A 328 21.31 -1.18 -22.47
N SER A 329 20.09 -1.18 -21.92
CA SER A 329 19.80 -0.65 -20.58
C SER A 329 19.82 -1.71 -19.48
N ALA A 330 19.81 -3.00 -19.84
CA ALA A 330 19.94 -4.10 -18.90
C ALA A 330 21.37 -4.23 -18.36
N THR A 331 21.50 -4.45 -17.04
CA THR A 331 22.78 -4.74 -16.38
C THR A 331 22.82 -6.16 -15.78
N LEU A 332 21.68 -6.84 -15.72
CA LEU A 332 21.52 -8.21 -15.24
C LEU A 332 20.76 -9.06 -16.28
N ASP A 333 21.29 -10.24 -16.59
CA ASP A 333 20.67 -11.17 -17.56
C ASP A 333 19.47 -11.89 -16.93
N ASP A 334 18.32 -11.84 -17.59
CA ASP A 334 17.09 -12.54 -17.21
C ASP A 334 16.92 -13.89 -17.91
N GLY A 335 17.90 -14.30 -18.73
CA GLY A 335 17.86 -15.53 -19.51
C GLY A 335 16.98 -15.45 -20.76
N SER A 336 16.54 -14.25 -21.13
CA SER A 336 15.76 -14.03 -22.36
C SER A 336 16.61 -14.00 -23.63
N CYS A 337 17.95 -14.03 -23.54
CA CYS A 337 18.83 -13.94 -24.70
C CYS A 337 18.59 -15.03 -25.75
N ALA A 338 18.21 -14.62 -26.96
CA ALA A 338 18.05 -15.51 -28.10
C ALA A 338 19.43 -15.87 -28.69
N SER A 339 19.88 -17.12 -28.48
CA SER A 339 21.17 -17.62 -28.96
C SER A 339 21.20 -17.81 -30.49
N GLY A 340 22.12 -17.14 -31.17
CA GLY A 340 22.28 -17.12 -32.62
C GLY A 340 23.01 -18.34 -33.20
N GLU A 341 22.37 -18.99 -34.18
CA GLU A 341 23.02 -19.69 -35.31
C GLU A 341 22.14 -19.66 -36.57
N LEU A 342 20.86 -19.35 -36.46
CA LEU A 342 19.94 -19.16 -37.58
C LEU A 342 19.19 -17.84 -37.39
N GLN A 343 19.12 -17.05 -38.46
CA GLN A 343 18.30 -15.84 -38.51
C GLN A 343 16.96 -16.18 -39.16
N ASP A 344 15.90 -15.48 -38.78
CA ASP A 344 14.57 -15.64 -39.38
C ASP A 344 14.50 -14.86 -40.69
N PHE A 345 14.49 -15.58 -41.81
CA PHE A 345 14.27 -15.06 -43.15
C PHE A 345 12.79 -15.25 -43.51
N THR A 346 12.12 -14.19 -43.98
CA THR A 346 10.73 -14.28 -44.44
C THR A 346 10.54 -13.57 -45.77
N PHE A 347 10.00 -14.30 -46.75
CA PHE A 347 9.57 -13.75 -48.03
C PHE A 347 8.05 -13.63 -48.06
N ASN A 348 7.56 -12.41 -48.28
CA ASN A 348 6.16 -12.11 -48.50
C ASN A 348 5.96 -11.72 -49.96
N LEU A 349 5.01 -12.33 -50.64
CA LEU A 349 4.66 -12.06 -52.03
C LEU A 349 3.16 -11.97 -52.19
N THR A 350 2.70 -10.90 -52.81
CA THR A 350 1.36 -10.79 -53.39
C THR A 350 1.52 -10.92 -54.91
N PRO A 351 1.09 -12.02 -55.54
CA PRO A 351 1.11 -12.12 -57.00
C PRO A 351 0.08 -11.19 -57.65
N ASP A 352 0.26 -10.90 -58.93
CA ASP A 352 -0.71 -10.19 -59.75
C ASP A 352 -1.76 -11.17 -60.32
N ASN A 353 -2.55 -10.77 -61.33
CA ASN A 353 -3.56 -11.68 -61.89
C ASN A 353 -2.95 -12.87 -62.67
N TYR A 354 -1.64 -12.87 -62.93
CA TYR A 354 -0.92 -13.89 -63.69
C TYR A 354 0.18 -14.57 -62.86
N GLY A 355 -0.13 -14.94 -61.60
CA GLY A 355 0.81 -15.63 -60.72
C GLY A 355 1.49 -16.89 -61.30
N SER A 356 0.99 -17.50 -62.38
CA SER A 356 1.69 -18.60 -63.08
C SER A 356 2.99 -18.19 -63.75
N GLU A 357 3.22 -16.90 -63.89
CA GLU A 357 4.40 -16.31 -64.50
C GLU A 357 5.45 -15.91 -63.45
N THR A 358 5.03 -15.78 -62.17
CA THR A 358 5.87 -15.37 -61.05
C THR A 358 6.58 -16.54 -60.38
N THR A 359 7.92 -16.50 -60.34
CA THR A 359 8.75 -17.43 -59.56
C THR A 359 9.82 -16.67 -58.79
N TRP A 360 10.36 -17.26 -57.73
CA TRP A 360 11.48 -16.67 -56.99
C TRP A 360 12.42 -17.71 -56.40
N THR A 361 13.66 -17.29 -56.20
CA THR A 361 14.71 -18.10 -55.57
C THR A 361 15.58 -17.22 -54.69
N LEU A 362 15.95 -17.74 -53.52
CA LEU A 362 17.03 -17.24 -52.69
C LEU A 362 18.21 -18.20 -52.82
N VAL A 363 19.36 -17.67 -53.21
CA VAL A 363 20.59 -18.43 -53.44
C VAL A 363 21.66 -17.92 -52.49
N ASP A 364 22.37 -18.81 -51.81
CA ASP A 364 23.54 -18.47 -50.98
C ASP A 364 24.77 -18.11 -51.84
N ASP A 365 25.82 -17.60 -51.20
CA ASP A 365 27.07 -17.23 -51.84
C ASP A 365 27.83 -18.42 -52.47
N GLY A 366 27.58 -19.64 -51.98
CA GLY A 366 28.03 -20.90 -52.55
C GLY A 366 27.28 -21.31 -53.82
N GLY A 367 26.23 -20.58 -54.19
CA GLY A 367 25.41 -20.85 -55.37
C GLY A 367 24.30 -21.89 -55.14
N SER A 368 24.06 -22.30 -53.89
CA SER A 368 22.99 -23.24 -53.53
C SER A 368 21.68 -22.51 -53.30
N THR A 369 20.58 -23.03 -53.87
CA THR A 369 19.25 -22.48 -53.59
C THR A 369 18.79 -22.91 -52.19
N VAL A 370 18.56 -21.93 -51.32
CA VAL A 370 18.16 -22.13 -49.92
C VAL A 370 16.66 -21.94 -49.69
N MET A 371 16.00 -21.13 -50.53
CA MET A 371 14.54 -20.98 -50.56
C MET A 371 14.07 -20.76 -52.00
N SER A 372 12.86 -21.18 -52.33
CA SER A 372 12.24 -20.89 -53.63
C SER A 372 10.73 -21.03 -53.58
N GLY A 373 10.06 -20.47 -54.59
CA GLY A 373 8.62 -20.59 -54.74
C GLY A 373 8.12 -20.22 -56.13
N GLY A 374 6.84 -20.54 -56.36
CA GLY A 374 6.19 -20.43 -57.66
C GLY A 374 6.50 -21.61 -58.60
N PRO A 375 5.90 -21.62 -59.81
CA PRO A 375 4.87 -20.69 -60.26
C PRO A 375 3.56 -20.85 -59.48
N TYR A 376 2.79 -19.77 -59.37
CA TYR A 376 1.53 -19.73 -58.62
C TYR A 376 0.33 -19.88 -59.55
N VAL A 377 -0.89 -20.01 -59.03
CA VAL A 377 -2.07 -20.09 -59.89
C VAL A 377 -2.48 -18.71 -60.36
N ASN A 378 -2.94 -18.59 -61.62
CA ASN A 378 -3.48 -17.32 -62.13
C ASN A 378 -4.69 -16.87 -61.29
N SER A 379 -4.84 -15.55 -61.19
CA SER A 379 -5.83 -14.87 -60.35
C SER A 379 -5.68 -15.12 -58.84
N ASN A 380 -4.52 -15.62 -58.38
CA ASN A 380 -4.21 -15.67 -56.95
C ASN A 380 -3.64 -14.34 -56.45
N THR A 381 -4.51 -13.47 -55.97
CA THR A 381 -4.11 -12.22 -55.31
C THR A 381 -3.95 -12.37 -53.79
N THR A 382 -3.87 -13.61 -53.28
CA THR A 382 -3.71 -13.85 -51.85
C THR A 382 -2.23 -13.69 -51.49
N PRO A 383 -1.88 -12.92 -50.45
CA PRO A 383 -0.51 -12.85 -49.97
C PRO A 383 0.02 -14.23 -49.56
N ILE A 384 1.24 -14.52 -49.98
CA ILE A 384 1.98 -15.74 -49.73
C ILE A 384 3.15 -15.38 -48.84
N SER A 385 3.33 -16.10 -47.74
CA SER A 385 4.45 -15.91 -46.83
C SER A 385 5.20 -17.21 -46.67
N VAL A 386 6.52 -17.17 -46.86
CA VAL A 386 7.42 -18.32 -46.73
C VAL A 386 8.59 -17.92 -45.85
N SER A 387 8.81 -18.66 -44.77
CA SER A 387 9.90 -18.39 -43.82
C SER A 387 10.87 -19.56 -43.72
N ALA A 388 12.14 -19.25 -43.47
CA ALA A 388 13.18 -20.22 -43.17
C ALA A 388 14.17 -19.64 -42.15
N ASN A 389 14.82 -20.53 -41.43
CA ASN A 389 15.90 -20.21 -40.51
C ASN A 389 17.22 -20.48 -41.25
N LEU A 390 17.97 -19.42 -41.59
CA LEU A 390 19.19 -19.52 -42.40
C LEU A 390 20.38 -18.87 -41.68
N GLY A 391 21.59 -19.39 -41.94
CA GLY A 391 22.81 -18.88 -41.32
C GLY A 391 23.25 -17.52 -41.86
N ALA A 392 24.28 -16.95 -41.24
CA ALA A 392 24.98 -15.80 -41.80
C ALA A 392 25.64 -16.14 -43.15
N GLY A 393 25.70 -15.15 -44.04
CA GLY A 393 26.19 -15.32 -45.40
C GLY A 393 25.61 -14.25 -46.34
N CYS A 394 26.12 -14.20 -47.56
CA CYS A 394 25.54 -13.37 -48.60
C CYS A 394 24.51 -14.16 -49.40
N TYR A 395 23.38 -13.51 -49.68
CA TYR A 395 22.25 -14.11 -50.39
C TYR A 395 21.85 -13.25 -51.57
N THR A 396 21.37 -13.92 -52.61
CA THR A 396 20.81 -13.28 -53.79
C THR A 396 19.37 -13.74 -53.95
N LEU A 397 18.43 -12.82 -53.74
CA LEU A 397 17.03 -12.98 -54.06
C LEU A 397 16.81 -12.62 -55.52
N THR A 398 16.21 -13.54 -56.26
CA THR A 398 15.79 -13.33 -57.65
C THR A 398 14.29 -13.56 -57.74
N VAL A 399 13.55 -12.57 -58.21
CA VAL A 399 12.12 -12.67 -58.52
C VAL A 399 11.97 -12.56 -60.03
N ASN A 400 11.30 -13.52 -60.65
CA ASN A 400 11.14 -13.60 -62.10
C ASN A 400 9.67 -13.51 -62.49
N ASP A 401 9.43 -12.87 -63.63
CA ASP A 401 8.20 -12.86 -64.37
C ASP A 401 8.45 -13.31 -65.82
N SER A 402 7.86 -14.45 -66.20
CA SER A 402 8.13 -15.06 -67.50
C SER A 402 7.57 -14.29 -68.69
N TYR A 403 6.53 -13.46 -68.49
CA TYR A 403 5.93 -12.66 -69.56
C TYR A 403 6.66 -11.34 -69.78
N GLY A 404 7.18 -10.74 -68.71
CA GLY A 404 8.09 -9.60 -68.73
C GLY A 404 7.43 -8.24 -68.49
N ASP A 405 6.23 -8.22 -67.93
CA ASP A 405 5.53 -7.00 -67.51
C ASP A 405 5.57 -6.76 -66.00
N GLY A 406 6.19 -7.68 -65.25
CA GLY A 406 6.37 -7.58 -63.80
C GLY A 406 5.07 -7.83 -63.05
N ILE A 407 5.11 -7.71 -61.72
CA ILE A 407 3.96 -8.04 -60.87
C ILE A 407 3.09 -6.81 -60.52
N CYS A 408 3.41 -5.62 -61.06
CA CYS A 408 2.62 -4.41 -60.84
C CYS A 408 2.74 -3.42 -62.01
N CYS A 409 1.72 -2.66 -62.41
CA CYS A 409 0.37 -2.54 -61.82
C CYS A 409 -0.75 -2.58 -62.87
N GLN A 410 -0.44 -2.91 -64.12
CA GLN A 410 -1.40 -2.85 -65.23
C GLN A 410 -2.38 -4.03 -65.21
N TYR A 411 -1.93 -5.19 -64.72
CA TYR A 411 -2.70 -6.44 -64.70
C TYR A 411 -2.83 -7.06 -63.31
N GLY A 412 -2.77 -6.25 -62.26
CA GLY A 412 -2.87 -6.66 -60.86
C GLY A 412 -1.98 -5.78 -59.99
N SER A 413 -2.24 -5.71 -58.69
CA SER A 413 -1.45 -4.93 -57.73
C SER A 413 -0.61 -5.87 -56.86
N GLY A 414 0.34 -6.56 -57.49
CA GLY A 414 1.28 -7.43 -56.79
C GLY A 414 2.51 -6.69 -56.27
N ASP A 415 3.16 -7.28 -55.27
CA ASP A 415 4.38 -6.76 -54.64
C ASP A 415 5.08 -7.89 -53.88
N TYR A 416 6.35 -7.68 -53.53
CA TYR A 416 7.05 -8.55 -52.59
C TYR A 416 7.89 -7.77 -51.59
N SER A 417 8.14 -8.41 -50.44
CA SER A 417 9.14 -8.00 -49.46
C SER A 417 9.88 -9.21 -48.92
N PHE A 418 11.15 -9.02 -48.61
CA PHE A 418 12.00 -10.00 -47.97
C PHE A 418 12.56 -9.37 -46.70
N THR A 419 12.33 -10.02 -45.55
CA THR A 419 12.83 -9.58 -44.26
C THR A 419 13.83 -10.57 -43.68
N VAL A 420 14.81 -10.03 -42.96
CA VAL A 420 15.73 -10.77 -42.11
C VAL A 420 15.57 -10.22 -40.71
N CYS A 421 15.17 -11.04 -39.76
CA CYS A 421 14.87 -10.64 -38.38
C CYS A 421 13.86 -9.47 -38.28
N GLY A 422 12.89 -9.45 -39.19
CA GLY A 422 11.86 -8.40 -39.26
C GLY A 422 12.25 -7.13 -40.03
N GLU A 423 13.54 -6.92 -40.32
CA GLU A 423 14.03 -5.79 -41.13
C GLU A 423 13.93 -6.08 -42.63
N VAL A 424 13.38 -5.15 -43.40
CA VAL A 424 13.21 -5.31 -44.86
C VAL A 424 14.55 -5.13 -45.57
N VAL A 425 15.08 -6.21 -46.14
CA VAL A 425 16.35 -6.22 -46.87
C VAL A 425 16.18 -6.16 -48.39
N ALA A 426 14.99 -6.54 -48.88
CA ALA A 426 14.62 -6.39 -50.28
C ALA A 426 13.11 -6.19 -50.43
N SER A 427 12.69 -5.39 -51.39
CA SER A 427 11.28 -5.24 -51.77
C SER A 427 11.18 -4.78 -53.21
N GLY A 428 10.07 -5.10 -53.87
CA GLY A 428 9.90 -4.79 -55.28
C GLY A 428 8.50 -5.09 -55.78
N ALA A 429 8.19 -4.57 -56.97
CA ALA A 429 6.90 -4.75 -57.63
C ALA A 429 6.98 -4.52 -59.15
N THR A 430 7.71 -3.48 -59.57
CA THR A 430 7.82 -3.08 -60.99
C THR A 430 9.17 -3.47 -61.57
N PHE A 431 9.18 -4.50 -62.40
CA PHE A 431 10.32 -4.96 -63.18
C PHE A 431 9.82 -5.52 -64.52
N THR A 432 10.72 -5.84 -65.46
CA THR A 432 10.31 -6.56 -66.67
C THR A 432 10.30 -8.06 -66.39
N ASN A 433 11.36 -8.77 -66.76
CA ASN A 433 11.43 -10.23 -66.61
C ASN A 433 12.02 -10.66 -65.26
N THR A 434 12.85 -9.83 -64.63
CA THR A 434 13.56 -10.21 -63.40
C THR A 434 13.85 -8.98 -62.55
N ASP A 435 13.73 -9.15 -61.23
CA ASP A 435 14.31 -8.27 -60.22
C ASP A 435 15.31 -9.06 -59.35
N VAL A 436 16.46 -8.46 -59.05
CA VAL A 436 17.56 -9.11 -58.32
C VAL A 436 18.00 -8.21 -57.19
N SER A 437 17.98 -8.75 -55.97
CA SER A 437 18.49 -8.09 -54.77
C SER A 437 19.55 -8.97 -54.12
N THR A 438 20.76 -8.42 -53.96
CA THR A 438 21.84 -9.08 -53.21
C THR A 438 22.02 -8.38 -51.88
N PHE A 439 22.05 -9.15 -50.79
CA PHE A 439 22.27 -8.65 -49.45
C PHE A 439 23.14 -9.63 -48.66
N CYS A 440 23.92 -9.12 -47.70
CA CYS A 440 24.73 -9.94 -46.82
C CYS A 440 24.20 -9.85 -45.40
N VAL A 441 24.13 -10.99 -44.74
CA VAL A 441 23.82 -11.13 -43.33
C VAL A 441 25.12 -11.47 -42.65
N GLU A 442 25.68 -10.52 -41.93
CA GLU A 442 26.96 -10.70 -41.25
C GLU A 442 26.83 -11.74 -40.12
N PRO A 443 27.86 -12.57 -39.88
CA PRO A 443 27.87 -13.44 -38.70
C PRO A 443 27.81 -12.60 -37.43
N THR A 444 27.03 -13.08 -36.46
CA THR A 444 27.07 -12.57 -35.09
C THR A 444 28.44 -12.88 -34.53
N ASN A 445 29.37 -11.93 -34.61
CA ASN A 445 30.71 -12.07 -34.03
C ASN A 445 30.57 -12.13 -32.51
N VAL A 446 30.76 -13.31 -31.92
CA VAL A 446 30.82 -13.45 -30.48
C VAL A 446 32.22 -13.04 -30.04
N ALA A 447 32.35 -11.80 -29.59
CA ALA A 447 33.56 -11.25 -29.01
C ALA A 447 33.80 -11.89 -27.63
N GLY A 448 34.99 -12.42 -27.38
CA GLY A 448 35.36 -12.97 -26.08
C GLY A 448 36.68 -13.73 -26.13
N CYS A 449 37.22 -14.12 -24.98
CA CYS A 449 38.48 -14.85 -24.95
C CYS A 449 38.36 -16.20 -25.68
N THR A 450 39.11 -16.36 -26.77
CA THR A 450 39.13 -17.60 -27.57
C THR A 450 40.20 -18.60 -27.10
N ASP A 451 41.03 -18.22 -26.12
CA ASP A 451 42.09 -19.07 -25.60
C ASP A 451 41.56 -20.10 -24.60
N SER A 452 41.51 -21.38 -25.01
CA SER A 452 41.04 -22.50 -24.20
C SER A 452 41.79 -22.74 -22.88
N ILE A 453 42.94 -22.09 -22.67
CA ILE A 453 43.70 -22.16 -21.41
C ILE A 453 43.54 -20.91 -20.54
N ALA A 454 42.87 -19.86 -21.00
CA ALA A 454 42.62 -18.67 -20.19
C ALA A 454 41.47 -18.90 -19.20
N CYS A 455 41.55 -18.27 -18.02
CA CYS A 455 40.54 -18.43 -16.96
C CYS A 455 39.14 -17.97 -17.39
N ASN A 456 39.07 -17.04 -18.34
CA ASN A 456 37.83 -16.50 -18.90
C ASN A 456 37.57 -16.98 -20.33
N TYR A 457 38.10 -18.15 -20.71
CA TYR A 457 37.79 -18.78 -21.99
C TYR A 457 36.28 -18.83 -22.23
N ASN A 458 35.83 -18.26 -23.34
CA ASN A 458 34.46 -18.33 -23.80
C ASN A 458 34.39 -19.36 -24.95
N PRO A 459 33.84 -20.57 -24.71
CA PRO A 459 33.73 -21.60 -25.75
C PRO A 459 32.79 -21.21 -26.91
N SER A 460 31.99 -20.15 -26.75
CA SER A 460 31.13 -19.59 -27.79
C SER A 460 31.76 -18.42 -28.55
N ALA A 461 32.94 -17.91 -28.12
CA ALA A 461 33.60 -16.79 -28.78
C ALA A 461 34.14 -17.18 -30.16
N THR A 462 33.77 -16.40 -31.17
CA THR A 462 34.23 -16.55 -32.55
C THR A 462 35.30 -15.52 -32.94
N THR A 463 35.49 -14.49 -32.10
CA THR A 463 36.47 -13.42 -32.29
C THR A 463 37.14 -13.08 -30.95
N ASP A 464 38.48 -13.14 -30.89
CA ASP A 464 39.23 -12.72 -29.70
C ASP A 464 39.15 -11.19 -29.53
N ASP A 465 38.62 -10.75 -28.40
CA ASP A 465 38.48 -9.34 -28.03
C ASP A 465 39.64 -8.82 -27.17
N GLY A 466 40.66 -9.66 -26.93
CA GLY A 466 41.80 -9.34 -26.08
C GLY A 466 41.50 -9.41 -24.59
N SER A 467 40.33 -9.95 -24.19
CA SER A 467 39.96 -10.12 -22.79
C SER A 467 40.67 -11.31 -22.12
N CYS A 468 41.41 -12.15 -22.85
CA CYS A 468 42.04 -13.34 -22.28
C CYS A 468 42.93 -13.04 -21.06
N LEU A 469 42.51 -13.54 -19.90
CA LEU A 469 43.25 -13.46 -18.65
C LEU A 469 44.26 -14.60 -18.60
N THR A 470 45.54 -14.26 -18.62
CA THR A 470 46.63 -15.21 -18.40
C THR A 470 46.80 -15.46 -16.90
N GLU A 471 47.01 -16.71 -16.50
CA GLU A 471 47.45 -17.01 -15.13
C GLU A 471 48.85 -16.44 -14.89
N ASP A 472 48.99 -15.55 -13.90
CA ASP A 472 50.28 -15.11 -13.34
C ASP A 472 50.87 -16.17 -12.39
#